data_AF-A0A6F9DJP8-F1
#
_entry.id   AF-A0A6F9DJP8-F1
#
_cell.length_a   1.000
_cell.length_b   1.000
_cell.length_c   1.000
_cell.angle_alpha   90.00
_cell.angle_beta   90.00
_cell.angle_gamma   90.00
#
_symmetry.space_group_name_H-M   'P 1'
#
loop_
_entity.id
_entity.type
_entity.pdbx_description
1 polymer ?
#
loop_
_entity_poly.entity_id
_entity_poly.type
_entity_poly.pdbx_seq_one_letter_code
_entity_poly.pdbx_strand_id
1 'polypeptide(L)'
;MKCSTKGKSESSVTDVDCPSGCRSNFVCGINFYNSNSSVCAAAIHAEILTDSGGAVTFYLRESKETQFCEILRSSFYFVEENTCLRSCQNEGQCLSGINAEFCSCLPGTKGEDCEIDIDECTTRSHNCHHYATCNNTVGSFQCSCNANYTGNGRQCVPDYCTQNIGICRNGATCLDTDISYNCSCLDGYTDQHCETDIDECTSGTHNCHQHATCTNTAGSFQCFCNSNYTGDGRQCAPDFCAQNNEICRNGGTCLDNDVSYSCSCLGGYVGLHCETDIDECMSGTHNCHQYATCINTAGSFQCSCNANYQGDGRQCTPNFCASNPGLCQNSGTCADTSTGYRCSCTVWYTGNNCETVHQDHQLTTTVMTWAQSRSYCQSIGGDLATWGMRDSSTRNSIIRNSLRPGPDVHYWIGLSDIDREGVWKYVDGVKRTNANTDFADGEPNDSKGGQDCARLWQEENYQMDDEDCGQNYRAICERTLN
;
A
#
# COMPACT_ATOMS: atom_id res chain seq x y z
N MET A 1 42.79 -85.49 62.72
CA MET A 1 43.22 -86.36 61.61
C MET A 1 44.33 -85.62 60.86
N LYS A 2 45.49 -86.26 60.60
CA LYS A 2 46.53 -85.67 59.75
C LYS A 2 46.11 -85.86 58.28
N CYS A 3 45.89 -84.78 57.55
CA CYS A 3 45.68 -84.83 56.11
C CYS A 3 47.03 -84.69 55.40
N SER A 4 47.34 -85.57 54.46
CA SER A 4 48.51 -85.46 53.58
C SER A 4 48.04 -85.27 52.14
N THR A 5 48.59 -84.27 51.45
CA THR A 5 48.41 -84.09 50.01
C THR A 5 49.39 -84.99 49.25
N LYS A 6 48.89 -85.70 48.23
CA LYS A 6 49.74 -86.23 47.14
C LYS A 6 49.32 -85.52 45.87
N GLY A 7 49.98 -84.40 45.56
CA GLY A 7 49.80 -83.72 44.29
C GLY A 7 50.80 -84.24 43.26
N LYS A 8 50.31 -84.63 42.09
CA LYS A 8 51.12 -84.72 40.86
C LYS A 8 50.65 -83.58 39.98
N SER A 9 51.48 -82.54 39.80
CA SER A 9 51.14 -81.39 38.95
C SER A 9 51.57 -81.68 37.52
N GLU A 10 50.61 -82.00 36.65
CA GLU A 10 50.79 -81.90 35.21
C GLU A 10 49.53 -81.24 34.64
N SER A 11 49.68 -80.03 34.09
CA SER A 11 48.71 -79.35 33.22
C SER A 11 47.25 -79.25 33.72
N SER A 12 46.90 -78.09 34.28
CA SER A 12 45.51 -77.58 34.45
C SER A 12 44.49 -78.46 35.20
N VAL A 13 44.89 -79.58 35.79
CA VAL A 13 43.99 -80.49 36.52
C VAL A 13 44.63 -80.92 37.84
N THR A 14 43.84 -80.91 38.93
CA THR A 14 44.26 -81.43 40.24
C THR A 14 43.19 -82.35 40.80
N ASP A 15 43.56 -83.60 41.09
CA ASP A 15 42.71 -84.60 41.74
C ASP A 15 42.88 -84.52 43.27
N VAL A 16 41.76 -84.52 44.00
CA VAL A 16 41.74 -84.36 45.45
C VAL A 16 40.82 -85.40 46.09
N ASP A 17 41.34 -86.18 47.04
CA ASP A 17 40.59 -87.17 47.83
C ASP A 17 39.97 -86.51 49.09
N CYS A 18 38.65 -86.48 49.21
CA CYS A 18 37.95 -86.02 50.41
C CYS A 18 37.63 -87.24 51.35
N PRO A 19 37.92 -87.19 52.66
CA PRO A 19 37.83 -88.36 53.55
C PRO A 19 36.39 -88.80 53.87
N SER A 20 36.20 -90.08 54.21
CA SER A 20 34.91 -90.68 54.55
C SER A 20 34.46 -90.39 56.00
N GLY A 21 33.15 -90.18 56.20
CA GLY A 21 32.53 -89.93 57.52
C GLY A 21 31.72 -88.62 57.66
N CYS A 22 31.45 -87.89 56.59
CA CYS A 22 30.70 -86.63 56.64
C CYS A 22 29.19 -86.85 56.45
N ARG A 23 28.34 -86.09 57.17
CA ARG A 23 26.88 -86.09 56.95
C ARG A 23 26.53 -85.50 55.59
N SER A 24 25.37 -85.85 55.05
CA SER A 24 24.86 -85.57 53.69
C SER A 24 24.77 -84.10 53.20
N ASN A 25 25.36 -83.10 53.87
CA ASN A 25 25.22 -81.68 53.57
C ASN A 25 26.54 -80.90 53.42
N PHE A 26 27.69 -81.55 53.19
CA PHE A 26 28.99 -80.88 53.01
C PHE A 26 29.44 -80.83 51.53
N VAL A 27 30.06 -79.72 51.11
CA VAL A 27 30.73 -79.58 49.79
C VAL A 27 32.24 -79.36 50.02
N CYS A 28 33.07 -80.08 49.25
CA CYS A 28 34.54 -80.02 49.31
C CYS A 28 35.04 -78.92 48.34
N GLY A 29 35.79 -77.92 48.82
CA GLY A 29 36.35 -76.83 47.99
C GLY A 29 37.85 -76.61 48.22
N ILE A 30 38.54 -76.04 47.21
CA ILE A 30 39.98 -75.72 47.25
C ILE A 30 40.22 -74.28 46.79
N ASN A 31 41.09 -73.54 47.50
CA ASN A 31 41.55 -72.20 47.10
C ASN A 31 43.01 -72.25 46.62
N PHE A 32 43.35 -71.42 45.64
CA PHE A 32 44.71 -71.24 45.13
C PHE A 32 45.22 -69.81 45.43
N TYR A 33 46.42 -69.68 45.99
CA TYR A 33 47.04 -68.40 46.34
C TYR A 33 48.32 -68.14 45.52
N ASN A 34 48.53 -66.90 45.07
CA ASN A 34 49.79 -66.43 44.46
C ASN A 34 50.46 -65.37 45.37
N SER A 35 51.78 -65.20 45.22
CA SER A 35 52.69 -64.30 45.93
C SER A 35 52.27 -62.83 46.07
N ASN A 36 51.32 -62.32 45.26
CA ASN A 36 50.88 -60.92 45.26
C ASN A 36 49.38 -60.68 45.63
N SER A 37 48.70 -61.66 46.23
CA SER A 37 47.37 -61.62 46.90
C SER A 37 46.08 -61.94 46.10
N SER A 38 45.15 -62.56 46.87
CA SER A 38 43.77 -63.10 46.69
C SER A 38 43.40 -63.95 45.44
N VAL A 39 43.07 -65.22 45.73
CA VAL A 39 42.35 -66.25 44.97
C VAL A 39 42.39 -66.15 43.42
N CYS A 40 43.22 -67.00 42.77
CA CYS A 40 43.03 -67.31 41.35
C CYS A 40 41.65 -68.03 41.22
N ALA A 41 40.67 -67.43 40.54
CA ALA A 41 39.26 -67.84 40.40
C ALA A 41 38.88 -69.31 40.70
N ALA A 42 37.84 -69.52 41.52
CA ALA A 42 37.25 -70.84 41.79
C ALA A 42 36.07 -71.14 40.85
N ALA A 43 36.10 -72.30 40.18
CA ALA A 43 34.93 -72.87 39.52
C ALA A 43 34.38 -74.01 40.40
N ILE A 44 33.14 -73.86 40.89
CA ILE A 44 32.44 -74.90 41.65
C ILE A 44 31.63 -75.74 40.67
N HIS A 45 32.02 -76.99 40.45
CA HIS A 45 31.10 -78.03 40.01
C HIS A 45 31.03 -79.07 41.12
N ALA A 46 29.93 -79.05 41.90
CA ALA A 46 29.72 -79.98 42.99
C ALA A 46 28.77 -81.09 42.52
N GLU A 47 29.27 -82.30 42.35
CA GLU A 47 28.41 -83.48 42.52
C GLU A 47 28.30 -83.80 44.01
N ILE A 48 27.09 -84.13 44.46
CA ILE A 48 26.76 -84.41 45.86
C ILE A 48 27.57 -85.62 46.33
N LEU A 49 28.44 -85.42 47.32
CA LEU A 49 29.18 -86.51 47.96
C LEU A 49 28.25 -87.35 48.84
N THR A 50 28.22 -88.66 48.61
CA THR A 50 27.55 -89.63 49.49
C THR A 50 28.44 -89.99 50.69
N ASP A 51 27.85 -90.57 51.74
CA ASP A 51 28.48 -90.85 53.05
C ASP A 51 29.79 -91.68 53.01
N SER A 52 30.16 -92.22 51.84
CA SER A 52 31.39 -92.99 51.60
C SER A 52 32.61 -92.17 51.18
N GLY A 53 32.49 -90.84 50.97
CA GLY A 53 33.57 -90.02 50.40
C GLY A 53 33.76 -90.25 48.89
N GLY A 54 34.49 -89.36 48.22
CA GLY A 54 34.70 -89.37 46.76
C GLY A 54 35.82 -88.43 46.30
N ALA A 55 36.29 -88.64 45.07
CA ALA A 55 37.32 -87.82 44.42
C ALA A 55 36.66 -86.72 43.58
N VAL A 56 37.15 -85.48 43.69
CA VAL A 56 36.69 -84.34 42.88
C VAL A 56 37.86 -83.80 42.07
N THR A 57 37.65 -83.66 40.76
CA THR A 57 38.65 -83.17 39.81
C THR A 57 38.40 -81.71 39.47
N PHE A 58 39.38 -80.84 39.71
CA PHE A 58 39.29 -79.41 39.41
C PHE A 58 40.02 -79.07 38.11
N TYR A 59 39.38 -78.25 37.25
CA TYR A 59 40.00 -77.72 36.02
C TYR A 59 40.35 -76.24 36.21
N LEU A 60 41.63 -75.90 36.08
CA LEU A 60 42.11 -74.52 36.06
C LEU A 60 42.00 -73.99 34.63
N ARG A 61 41.28 -72.87 34.44
CA ARG A 61 41.21 -72.17 33.16
C ARG A 61 42.18 -71.00 33.20
N GLU A 62 43.20 -71.00 32.34
CA GLU A 62 44.12 -69.87 32.20
C GLU A 62 43.34 -68.60 31.79
N SER A 63 43.42 -67.54 32.61
CA SER A 63 43.06 -66.20 32.16
C SER A 63 44.26 -65.62 31.40
N LYS A 64 44.00 -64.91 30.29
CA LYS A 64 45.05 -64.35 29.43
C LYS A 64 45.86 -63.20 30.09
N GLU A 65 45.61 -62.86 31.35
CA GLU A 65 46.20 -61.68 32.00
C GLU A 65 47.07 -61.97 33.23
N THR A 66 47.27 -63.24 33.63
CA THR A 66 48.19 -63.56 34.75
C THR A 66 49.13 -64.70 34.41
N GLN A 67 50.42 -64.37 34.23
CA GLN A 67 51.51 -65.34 34.13
C GLN A 67 51.72 -66.06 35.48
N PHE A 68 51.66 -67.39 35.43
CA PHE A 68 52.03 -68.37 36.47
C PHE A 68 51.36 -68.20 37.86
N CYS A 69 50.22 -68.86 38.10
CA CYS A 69 49.82 -69.21 39.48
C CYS A 69 50.65 -70.46 39.89
N GLU A 70 51.79 -70.27 40.57
CA GLU A 70 52.47 -71.39 41.26
C GLU A 70 51.65 -71.81 42.50
N ILE A 71 51.33 -73.09 42.62
CA ILE A 71 50.60 -73.64 43.77
C ILE A 71 51.53 -73.72 44.97
N LEU A 72 51.61 -72.65 45.76
CA LEU A 72 52.52 -72.60 46.92
C LEU A 72 51.89 -73.19 48.20
N ARG A 73 50.56 -73.09 48.37
CA ARG A 73 49.79 -73.72 49.47
C ARG A 73 48.36 -74.02 49.01
N SER A 74 47.80 -75.16 49.45
CA SER A 74 46.39 -75.47 49.37
C SER A 74 45.79 -75.59 50.78
N SER A 75 44.61 -74.99 50.97
CA SER A 75 43.83 -75.11 52.20
C SER A 75 42.43 -75.60 51.84
N PHE A 76 42.02 -76.68 52.50
CA PHE A 76 40.65 -77.17 52.46
C PHE A 76 39.77 -76.24 53.28
N TYR A 77 38.55 -75.97 52.82
CA TYR A 77 37.53 -75.32 53.63
C TYR A 77 36.21 -76.09 53.53
N PHE A 78 35.48 -76.11 54.64
CA PHE A 78 34.11 -76.60 54.71
C PHE A 78 33.23 -75.37 54.92
N VAL A 79 32.24 -75.15 54.06
CA VAL A 79 31.29 -74.05 54.23
C VAL A 79 30.11 -74.61 55.03
N GLU A 80 30.10 -74.42 56.35
CA GLU A 80 28.82 -74.16 57.02
C GLU A 80 28.28 -72.82 56.51
N GLU A 81 26.97 -72.54 56.64
CA GLU A 81 26.40 -71.22 56.38
C GLU A 81 27.42 -70.12 56.73
N ASN A 82 27.79 -69.27 55.76
CA ASN A 82 28.93 -68.37 55.92
C ASN A 82 28.65 -67.39 57.05
N THR A 83 29.08 -67.75 58.26
CA THR A 83 28.87 -67.01 59.52
C THR A 83 30.01 -66.04 59.79
N CYS A 84 30.81 -65.73 58.76
CA CYS A 84 31.95 -64.83 58.80
C CYS A 84 31.53 -63.44 59.28
N LEU A 85 32.15 -62.95 60.36
CA LEU A 85 31.86 -61.63 60.96
C LEU A 85 33.02 -60.64 60.79
N ARG A 86 34.16 -61.07 60.24
CA ARG A 86 35.29 -60.20 59.89
C ARG A 86 34.86 -59.14 58.87
N SER A 87 35.22 -57.90 59.14
CA SER A 87 34.91 -56.79 58.23
C SER A 87 35.99 -56.70 57.16
N CYS A 88 35.62 -56.98 55.91
CA CYS A 88 36.47 -56.78 54.75
C CYS A 88 36.16 -55.42 54.12
N GLN A 89 37.21 -54.65 53.83
CA GLN A 89 37.10 -53.35 53.16
C GLN A 89 37.06 -53.51 51.65
N ASN A 90 36.71 -52.43 50.94
CA ASN A 90 36.73 -52.35 49.47
C ASN A 90 35.99 -53.51 48.77
N GLU A 91 34.81 -53.86 49.29
CA GLU A 91 33.94 -54.92 48.77
C GLU A 91 34.59 -56.33 48.76
N GLY A 92 35.68 -56.53 49.52
CA GLY A 92 36.28 -57.84 49.72
C GLY A 92 35.29 -58.83 50.34
N GLN A 93 35.36 -60.09 49.94
CA GLN A 93 34.46 -61.12 50.44
C GLN A 93 35.03 -61.79 51.70
N CYS A 94 34.26 -61.80 52.79
CA CYS A 94 34.61 -62.51 54.02
C CYS A 94 34.39 -64.02 53.87
N LEU A 95 35.42 -64.81 54.16
CA LEU A 95 35.40 -66.27 54.08
C LEU A 95 35.79 -66.89 55.43
N SER A 96 34.96 -67.82 55.91
CA SER A 96 35.21 -68.60 57.13
C SER A 96 36.16 -69.78 56.84
N GLY A 97 37.29 -69.88 57.54
CA GLY A 97 38.26 -70.98 57.43
C GLY A 97 38.36 -71.83 58.70
N ILE A 98 38.99 -73.01 58.59
CA ILE A 98 39.01 -74.07 59.64
C ILE A 98 39.57 -73.58 61.00
N ASN A 99 40.40 -72.54 61.02
CA ASN A 99 40.95 -71.97 62.27
C ASN A 99 41.06 -70.42 62.26
N ALA A 100 40.56 -69.73 61.22
CA ALA A 100 40.61 -68.27 61.09
C ALA A 100 39.67 -67.77 59.98
N GLU A 101 39.13 -66.56 60.13
CA GLU A 101 38.39 -65.83 59.09
C GLU A 101 39.37 -65.00 58.24
N PHE A 102 39.19 -64.95 56.93
CA PHE A 102 40.05 -64.18 56.02
C PHE A 102 39.25 -63.49 54.91
N CYS A 103 39.78 -62.37 54.40
CA CYS A 103 39.18 -61.63 53.31
C CYS A 103 39.76 -62.07 51.96
N SER A 104 38.88 -62.34 51.00
CA SER A 104 39.25 -62.50 49.60
C SER A 104 39.07 -61.17 48.89
N CYS A 105 40.19 -60.50 48.61
CA CYS A 105 40.17 -59.18 47.98
C CYS A 105 39.81 -59.28 46.50
N LEU A 106 39.01 -58.31 46.03
CA LEU A 106 38.75 -58.13 44.61
C LEU A 106 40.04 -57.67 43.90
N PRO A 107 40.20 -57.96 42.59
CA PRO A 107 41.31 -57.43 41.81
C PRO A 107 41.44 -55.90 41.99
N GLY A 108 42.66 -55.40 42.18
CA GLY A 108 42.92 -53.98 42.48
C GLY A 108 43.03 -53.65 43.97
N THR A 109 42.79 -54.61 44.88
CA THR A 109 42.96 -54.41 46.34
C THR A 109 43.78 -55.52 46.99
N LYS A 110 44.47 -55.21 48.09
CA LYS A 110 45.32 -56.13 48.86
C LYS A 110 45.31 -55.78 50.36
N GLY A 111 46.01 -56.57 51.16
CA GLY A 111 45.99 -56.46 52.62
C GLY A 111 45.24 -57.61 53.27
N GLU A 112 45.31 -57.73 54.59
CA GLU A 112 44.62 -58.82 55.29
C GLU A 112 43.11 -58.63 55.35
N ASP A 113 42.66 -57.37 55.37
CA ASP A 113 41.27 -56.94 55.35
C ASP A 113 40.88 -56.26 54.02
N CYS A 114 41.72 -56.38 52.98
CA CYS A 114 41.57 -55.70 51.69
C CYS A 114 41.60 -54.17 51.79
N GLU A 115 42.25 -53.64 52.83
CA GLU A 115 42.32 -52.24 53.19
C GLU A 115 43.30 -51.43 52.34
N ILE A 116 44.19 -52.09 51.60
CA ILE A 116 45.20 -51.45 50.78
C ILE A 116 44.76 -51.48 49.32
N ASP A 117 44.49 -50.29 48.78
CA ASP A 117 44.28 -50.10 47.36
C ASP A 117 45.59 -50.28 46.56
N ILE A 118 45.52 -50.91 45.39
CA ILE A 118 46.66 -51.03 44.47
C ILE A 118 46.59 -49.86 43.50
N ASP A 119 47.50 -48.91 43.62
CA ASP A 119 47.57 -47.82 42.65
C ASP A 119 48.13 -48.30 41.30
N GLU A 120 47.26 -48.63 40.35
CA GLU A 120 47.66 -49.14 39.03
C GLU A 120 48.41 -48.12 38.18
N CYS A 121 48.23 -46.82 38.46
CA CYS A 121 48.91 -45.73 37.78
C CYS A 121 50.40 -45.66 38.17
N THR A 122 50.71 -45.89 39.45
CA THR A 122 52.10 -45.93 39.93
C THR A 122 52.81 -47.24 39.59
N THR A 123 52.10 -48.37 39.64
CA THR A 123 52.67 -49.69 39.34
C THR A 123 52.75 -49.98 37.85
N ARG A 124 52.15 -49.12 37.01
CA ARG A 124 52.06 -49.25 35.54
C ARG A 124 51.36 -50.54 35.08
N SER A 125 50.40 -51.03 35.87
CA SER A 125 49.55 -52.17 35.50
C SER A 125 48.27 -51.77 34.76
N HIS A 126 48.12 -50.48 34.39
CA HIS A 126 47.00 -49.95 33.62
C HIS A 126 47.18 -50.12 32.10
N ASN A 127 46.09 -49.95 31.36
CA ASN A 127 46.06 -49.94 29.88
C ASN A 127 45.41 -48.67 29.29
N CYS A 128 45.58 -47.53 29.97
CA CYS A 128 45.31 -46.22 29.40
C CYS A 128 46.13 -45.96 28.12
N HIS A 129 45.55 -45.22 27.18
CA HIS A 129 46.23 -44.79 25.96
C HIS A 129 47.45 -43.92 26.29
N HIS A 130 48.48 -43.88 25.42
CA HIS A 130 49.65 -43.01 25.65
C HIS A 130 49.33 -41.50 25.70
N TYR A 131 48.17 -41.10 25.16
CA TYR A 131 47.63 -39.73 25.23
C TYR A 131 46.49 -39.62 26.26
N ALA A 132 46.48 -40.50 27.26
CA ALA A 132 45.55 -40.42 28.38
C ALA A 132 46.31 -40.33 29.71
N THR A 133 45.70 -39.62 30.65
CA THR A 133 46.10 -39.58 32.05
C THR A 133 45.39 -40.71 32.79
N CYS A 134 46.15 -41.48 33.56
CA CYS A 134 45.64 -42.49 34.48
C CYS A 134 45.32 -41.83 35.82
N ASN A 135 44.10 -42.04 36.31
CA ASN A 135 43.67 -41.63 37.65
C ASN A 135 43.31 -42.88 38.46
N ASN A 136 44.02 -43.09 39.56
CA ASN A 136 43.79 -44.22 40.43
C ASN A 136 42.47 -44.06 41.21
N THR A 137 41.74 -45.14 41.40
CA THR A 137 40.50 -45.20 42.16
C THR A 137 40.53 -46.42 43.09
N VAL A 138 39.72 -46.41 44.15
CA VAL A 138 39.75 -47.56 45.07
C VAL A 138 39.25 -48.82 44.36
N GLY A 139 40.13 -49.82 44.23
CA GLY A 139 39.91 -51.09 43.56
C GLY A 139 40.00 -51.06 42.02
N SER A 140 40.38 -49.93 41.40
CA SER A 140 40.54 -49.84 39.93
C SER A 140 41.23 -48.54 39.48
N PHE A 141 41.28 -48.29 38.17
CA PHE A 141 41.75 -47.02 37.61
C PHE A 141 40.84 -46.52 36.49
N GLN A 142 40.83 -45.20 36.30
CA GLN A 142 40.15 -44.54 35.18
C GLN A 142 41.16 -43.87 34.26
N CYS A 143 40.90 -43.96 32.96
CA CYS A 143 41.70 -43.30 31.94
C CYS A 143 40.92 -42.12 31.36
N SER A 144 41.53 -40.95 31.28
CA SER A 144 40.96 -39.76 30.65
C SER A 144 41.91 -39.21 29.61
N CYS A 145 41.44 -38.98 28.37
CA CYS A 145 42.27 -38.41 27.32
C CYS A 145 42.83 -37.03 27.73
N ASN A 146 44.07 -36.75 27.34
CA ASN A 146 44.74 -35.48 27.60
C ASN A 146 44.10 -34.35 26.78
N ALA A 147 44.40 -33.11 27.13
CA ALA A 147 43.95 -31.94 26.36
C ALA A 147 44.28 -32.08 24.86
N ASN A 148 43.33 -31.70 24.00
CA ASN A 148 43.36 -31.87 22.54
C ASN A 148 43.18 -33.31 22.02
N TYR A 149 42.76 -34.24 22.88
CA TYR A 149 42.38 -35.59 22.48
C TYR A 149 41.00 -35.96 23.02
N THR A 150 40.23 -36.70 22.23
CA THR A 150 38.91 -37.22 22.58
C THR A 150 38.88 -38.74 22.49
N GLY A 151 37.95 -39.38 23.22
CA GLY A 151 37.81 -40.83 23.27
C GLY A 151 37.53 -41.37 24.69
N ASN A 152 37.69 -42.68 24.87
CA ASN A 152 37.36 -43.39 26.12
C ASN A 152 38.53 -43.53 27.10
N GLY A 153 39.64 -42.81 26.87
CA GLY A 153 40.86 -42.90 27.68
C GLY A 153 41.74 -44.13 27.40
N ARG A 154 41.21 -45.17 26.75
CA ARG A 154 41.97 -46.35 26.28
C ARG A 154 42.31 -46.25 24.79
N GLN A 155 41.48 -45.52 24.05
CA GLN A 155 41.73 -45.03 22.71
C GLN A 155 41.46 -43.53 22.72
N CYS A 156 42.49 -42.74 22.38
CA CYS A 156 42.38 -41.29 22.30
C CYS A 156 42.88 -40.84 20.92
N VAL A 157 42.03 -40.13 20.18
CA VAL A 157 42.36 -39.52 18.89
C VAL A 157 42.43 -38.00 19.05
N PRO A 158 43.23 -37.29 18.25
CA PRO A 158 43.24 -35.83 18.29
C PRO A 158 41.82 -35.25 18.08
N ASP A 159 41.48 -34.22 18.83
CA ASP A 159 40.19 -33.52 18.77
C ASP A 159 40.40 -32.15 18.11
N TYR A 160 40.32 -32.12 16.78
CA TYR A 160 40.53 -30.90 16.01
C TYR A 160 39.27 -30.04 15.99
N CYS A 161 38.09 -30.65 15.92
CA CYS A 161 36.84 -29.94 15.72
C CYS A 161 36.32 -29.26 16.99
N THR A 162 36.38 -29.87 18.19
CA THR A 162 35.86 -29.20 19.40
C THR A 162 36.82 -28.15 19.96
N GLN A 163 38.11 -28.27 19.64
CA GLN A 163 39.16 -27.33 20.04
C GLN A 163 39.34 -26.14 19.09
N ASN A 164 38.52 -26.01 18.04
CA ASN A 164 38.65 -25.00 16.98
C ASN A 164 40.02 -25.01 16.26
N ILE A 165 40.67 -26.17 16.18
CA ILE A 165 41.91 -26.36 15.42
C ILE A 165 41.57 -26.71 13.96
N GLY A 166 40.50 -27.48 13.75
CA GLY A 166 39.94 -27.76 12.44
C GLY A 166 39.20 -26.55 11.89
N ILE A 167 39.73 -25.93 10.82
CA ILE A 167 39.16 -24.71 10.24
C ILE A 167 38.29 -25.10 9.05
N CYS A 168 36.98 -24.97 9.20
CA CYS A 168 36.02 -25.07 8.10
C CYS A 168 35.31 -23.72 7.93
N ARG A 169 35.17 -23.25 6.68
CA ARG A 169 34.52 -21.97 6.35
C ARG A 169 33.10 -22.18 5.85
N ASN A 170 32.39 -21.06 5.68
CA ASN A 170 31.07 -21.01 5.02
C ASN A 170 30.03 -22.00 5.59
N GLY A 171 30.06 -22.20 6.91
CA GLY A 171 29.11 -23.07 7.62
C GLY A 171 29.34 -24.58 7.41
N ALA A 172 30.47 -24.97 6.85
CA ALA A 172 30.83 -26.38 6.65
C ALA A 172 31.00 -27.13 7.99
N THR A 173 30.73 -28.43 7.95
CA THR A 173 30.81 -29.29 9.13
C THR A 173 32.21 -29.89 9.26
N CYS A 174 32.87 -29.69 10.40
CA CYS A 174 34.16 -30.30 10.72
C CYS A 174 33.98 -31.75 11.18
N LEU A 175 34.79 -32.66 10.64
CA LEU A 175 34.81 -34.08 10.97
C LEU A 175 36.23 -34.50 11.38
N ASP A 176 36.41 -34.99 12.60
CA ASP A 176 37.69 -35.55 13.05
C ASP A 176 38.00 -36.87 12.33
N THR A 177 39.29 -37.10 12.06
CA THR A 177 39.83 -38.34 11.48
C THR A 177 41.01 -38.82 12.32
N ASP A 178 41.48 -40.05 12.09
CA ASP A 178 42.55 -40.68 12.91
C ASP A 178 43.85 -39.86 13.03
N ILE A 179 44.16 -39.02 12.02
CA ILE A 179 45.40 -38.22 11.98
C ILE A 179 45.19 -36.74 11.66
N SER A 180 43.97 -36.30 11.34
CA SER A 180 43.62 -34.94 10.86
C SER A 180 42.13 -34.62 11.09
N TYR A 181 41.59 -33.61 10.42
CA TYR A 181 40.17 -33.38 10.21
C TYR A 181 39.85 -33.26 8.71
N ASN A 182 38.57 -33.35 8.37
CA ASN A 182 38.02 -33.05 7.05
C ASN A 182 36.82 -32.12 7.18
N CYS A 183 36.59 -31.26 6.19
CA CYS A 183 35.42 -30.40 6.13
C CYS A 183 34.38 -30.98 5.16
N SER A 184 33.15 -31.17 5.63
CA SER A 184 32.01 -31.45 4.77
C SER A 184 31.39 -30.12 4.33
N CYS A 185 31.66 -29.73 3.10
CA CYS A 185 31.17 -28.47 2.54
C CYS A 185 29.64 -28.48 2.36
N LEU A 186 29.02 -27.32 2.54
CA LEU A 186 27.66 -27.08 2.09
C LEU A 186 27.65 -26.98 0.55
N ASP A 187 26.49 -27.27 -0.04
CA ASP A 187 26.27 -27.07 -1.47
C ASP A 187 26.65 -25.62 -1.87
N GLY A 188 27.37 -25.48 -2.99
CA GLY A 188 27.89 -24.19 -3.46
C GLY A 188 29.32 -23.84 -3.01
N TYR A 189 29.95 -24.67 -2.17
CA TYR A 189 31.36 -24.49 -1.76
C TYR A 189 32.22 -25.73 -2.04
N THR A 190 33.51 -25.51 -2.26
CA THR A 190 34.49 -26.56 -2.57
C THR A 190 35.82 -26.29 -1.87
N ASP A 191 36.82 -27.14 -2.14
CA ASP A 191 38.15 -27.21 -1.50
C ASP A 191 38.20 -27.92 -0.13
N GLN A 192 39.41 -28.04 0.43
CA GLN A 192 39.67 -28.76 1.68
C GLN A 192 39.04 -28.11 2.93
N HIS A 193 38.88 -26.78 2.92
CA HIS A 193 38.36 -26.01 4.05
C HIS A 193 37.01 -25.34 3.74
N CYS A 194 36.43 -25.63 2.58
CA CYS A 194 35.20 -25.06 2.05
C CYS A 194 35.25 -23.53 1.90
N GLU A 195 36.42 -22.98 1.57
CA GLU A 195 36.59 -21.51 1.43
C GLU A 195 36.21 -21.04 0.03
N THR A 196 36.45 -21.88 -0.97
CA THR A 196 36.23 -21.56 -2.38
C THR A 196 34.76 -21.71 -2.73
N ASP A 197 34.17 -20.61 -3.14
CA ASP A 197 32.84 -20.54 -3.74
C ASP A 197 32.82 -21.22 -5.12
N ILE A 198 31.79 -22.01 -5.40
CA ILE A 198 31.57 -22.61 -6.72
C ILE A 198 30.82 -21.61 -7.57
N ASP A 199 31.47 -21.08 -8.61
CA ASP A 199 30.76 -20.25 -9.60
C ASP A 199 29.90 -21.13 -10.53
N GLU A 200 28.61 -21.25 -10.24
CA GLU A 200 27.69 -22.08 -11.05
C GLU A 200 27.45 -21.51 -12.45
N CYS A 201 27.68 -20.21 -12.63
CA CYS A 201 27.55 -19.53 -13.93
C CYS A 201 28.69 -19.94 -14.87
N THR A 202 29.92 -19.97 -14.36
CA THR A 202 31.10 -20.36 -15.15
C THR A 202 31.21 -21.88 -15.30
N SER A 203 30.77 -22.65 -14.31
CA SER A 203 30.78 -24.13 -14.37
C SER A 203 29.66 -24.72 -15.24
N GLY A 204 28.62 -23.92 -15.55
CA GLY A 204 27.45 -24.36 -16.32
C GLY A 204 26.50 -25.27 -15.56
N THR A 205 26.57 -25.31 -14.23
CA THR A 205 25.67 -26.11 -13.37
C THR A 205 24.40 -25.34 -12.96
N HIS A 206 24.31 -24.05 -13.29
CA HIS A 206 23.11 -23.25 -13.08
C HIS A 206 21.91 -23.77 -13.90
N ASN A 207 20.70 -23.45 -13.46
CA ASN A 207 19.45 -23.75 -14.18
C ASN A 207 18.66 -22.50 -14.56
N CYS A 208 19.35 -21.38 -14.76
CA CYS A 208 18.78 -20.19 -15.38
C CYS A 208 18.16 -20.51 -16.75
N HIS A 209 17.10 -19.79 -17.10
CA HIS A 209 16.45 -19.89 -18.39
C HIS A 209 17.41 -19.52 -19.53
N GLN A 210 17.18 -20.01 -20.76
CA GLN A 210 17.98 -19.64 -21.94
C GLN A 210 17.95 -18.14 -22.28
N HIS A 211 16.94 -17.41 -21.76
CA HIS A 211 16.79 -15.96 -21.89
C HIS A 211 17.04 -15.25 -20.55
N ALA A 212 17.87 -15.82 -19.69
CA ALA A 212 18.30 -15.21 -18.45
C ALA A 212 19.82 -15.15 -18.35
N THR A 213 20.31 -14.13 -17.66
CA THR A 213 21.71 -13.96 -17.28
C THR A 213 21.90 -14.54 -15.89
N CYS A 214 22.90 -15.42 -15.75
CA CYS A 214 23.34 -15.96 -14.47
C CYS A 214 24.30 -14.97 -13.79
N THR A 215 24.14 -14.74 -12.50
CA THR A 215 25.08 -13.99 -11.65
C THR A 215 25.42 -14.83 -10.44
N ASN A 216 26.71 -15.12 -10.27
CA ASN A 216 27.21 -15.91 -9.16
C ASN A 216 27.11 -15.13 -7.84
N THR A 217 26.82 -15.83 -6.75
CA THR A 217 26.74 -15.30 -5.39
C THR A 217 27.42 -16.27 -4.42
N ALA A 218 27.81 -15.80 -3.23
CA ALA A 218 28.46 -16.71 -2.27
C ALA A 218 27.51 -17.86 -1.86
N GLY A 219 27.89 -19.09 -2.22
CA GLY A 219 27.19 -20.35 -1.97
C GLY A 219 26.00 -20.61 -2.91
N SER A 220 25.78 -19.80 -3.94
CA SER A 220 24.65 -19.97 -4.87
C SER A 220 24.74 -19.08 -6.11
N PHE A 221 23.67 -19.04 -6.90
CA PHE A 221 23.56 -18.14 -8.04
C PHE A 221 22.16 -17.53 -8.16
N GLN A 222 22.08 -16.39 -8.82
CA GLN A 222 20.83 -15.73 -9.18
C GLN A 222 20.68 -15.67 -10.70
N CYS A 223 19.43 -15.82 -11.15
CA CYS A 223 19.08 -15.73 -12.56
C CYS A 223 18.21 -14.50 -12.77
N PHE A 224 18.50 -13.72 -13.81
CA PHE A 224 17.72 -12.54 -14.18
C PHE A 224 17.32 -12.64 -15.63
N CYS A 225 16.03 -12.52 -15.94
CA CYS A 225 15.58 -12.48 -17.33
C CYS A 225 16.27 -11.33 -18.08
N ASN A 226 16.72 -11.61 -19.31
CA ASN A 226 17.35 -10.64 -20.19
C ASN A 226 16.34 -9.55 -20.60
N SER A 227 16.84 -8.44 -21.12
CA SER A 227 15.99 -7.37 -21.66
C SER A 227 14.93 -7.92 -22.61
N ASN A 228 13.70 -7.42 -22.51
CA ASN A 228 12.52 -7.87 -23.24
C ASN A 228 11.93 -9.22 -22.80
N TYR A 229 12.33 -9.72 -21.64
CA TYR A 229 11.74 -10.88 -21.00
C TYR A 229 11.40 -10.57 -19.54
N THR A 230 10.33 -11.19 -19.04
CA THR A 230 9.88 -11.09 -17.65
C THR A 230 9.71 -12.48 -17.03
N GLY A 231 9.83 -12.58 -15.70
CA GLY A 231 9.77 -13.83 -14.95
C GLY A 231 10.75 -13.90 -13.79
N ASP A 232 11.01 -15.11 -13.29
CA ASP A 232 11.86 -15.36 -12.11
C ASP A 232 13.33 -15.69 -12.45
N GLY A 233 13.70 -15.59 -13.73
CA GLY A 233 15.03 -15.93 -14.24
C GLY A 233 15.24 -17.43 -14.53
N ARG A 234 14.39 -18.32 -14.00
CA ARG A 234 14.37 -19.76 -14.34
C ARG A 234 13.31 -20.07 -15.39
N GLN A 235 12.24 -19.28 -15.41
CA GLN A 235 11.23 -19.21 -16.45
C GLN A 235 11.15 -17.75 -16.90
N CYS A 236 11.43 -17.50 -18.18
CA CYS A 236 11.35 -16.15 -18.75
C CYS A 236 10.45 -16.17 -19.99
N ALA A 237 9.38 -15.39 -19.96
CA ALA A 237 8.49 -15.16 -21.09
C ALA A 237 8.82 -13.81 -21.77
N PRO A 238 8.58 -13.65 -23.07
CA PRO A 238 8.71 -12.36 -23.72
C PRO A 238 7.87 -11.29 -23.02
N ASP A 239 8.47 -10.14 -22.71
CA ASP A 239 7.78 -8.95 -22.24
C ASP A 239 7.48 -8.09 -23.48
N PHE A 240 6.24 -8.18 -23.95
CA PHE A 240 5.78 -7.50 -25.15
C PHE A 240 5.66 -5.99 -24.93
N CYS A 241 5.33 -5.57 -23.70
CA CYS A 241 5.19 -4.15 -23.38
C CYS A 241 6.54 -3.43 -23.28
N ALA A 242 7.59 -4.10 -22.78
CA ALA A 242 8.94 -3.54 -22.70
C ALA A 242 9.64 -3.42 -24.07
N GLN A 243 9.23 -4.20 -25.07
CA GLN A 243 9.84 -4.18 -26.41
C GLN A 243 9.54 -2.89 -27.19
N ASN A 244 8.40 -2.25 -26.92
CA ASN A 244 8.01 -1.05 -27.63
C ASN A 244 7.08 -0.17 -26.75
N ASN A 245 7.69 0.84 -26.13
CA ASN A 245 7.00 1.76 -25.22
C ASN A 245 5.85 2.58 -25.85
N GLU A 246 5.66 2.52 -27.17
CA GLU A 246 4.59 3.23 -27.88
C GLU A 246 3.52 2.30 -28.50
N ILE A 247 3.43 1.03 -28.04
CA ILE A 247 2.38 0.10 -28.50
C ILE A 247 0.99 0.65 -28.24
N CYS A 248 0.74 1.20 -27.06
CA CYS A 248 -0.55 1.81 -26.72
C CYS A 248 -0.44 3.33 -26.85
N ARG A 249 -1.19 3.89 -27.80
CA ARG A 249 -1.21 5.32 -28.09
C ARG A 249 -2.12 6.08 -27.13
N ASN A 250 -2.06 7.42 -27.20
CA ASN A 250 -2.96 8.32 -26.47
C ASN A 250 -3.02 8.05 -24.96
N GLY A 251 -1.88 7.67 -24.36
CA GLY A 251 -1.78 7.38 -22.93
C GLY A 251 -2.40 6.05 -22.48
N GLY A 252 -2.74 5.16 -23.41
CA GLY A 252 -3.19 3.80 -23.10
C GLY A 252 -2.13 3.00 -22.33
N THR A 253 -2.59 2.11 -21.45
CA THR A 253 -1.72 1.23 -20.66
C THR A 253 -1.55 -0.12 -21.36
N CYS A 254 -0.31 -0.52 -21.61
CA CYS A 254 0.00 -1.85 -22.12
C CYS A 254 -0.11 -2.89 -21.01
N LEU A 255 -0.82 -3.97 -21.30
CA LEU A 255 -1.00 -5.12 -20.43
C LEU A 255 -0.43 -6.35 -21.12
N ASP A 256 0.59 -6.93 -20.50
CA ASP A 256 1.20 -8.16 -20.96
C ASP A 256 0.31 -9.37 -20.61
N ASN A 257 0.30 -10.37 -21.49
CA ASN A 257 -0.40 -11.64 -21.34
C ASN A 257 0.56 -12.77 -21.73
N ASP A 258 0.35 -13.99 -21.22
CA ASP A 258 1.25 -15.15 -21.41
C ASP A 258 1.69 -15.45 -22.87
N VAL A 259 0.98 -14.92 -23.88
CA VAL A 259 1.25 -15.14 -25.30
C VAL A 259 1.16 -13.85 -26.16
N SER A 260 0.79 -12.70 -25.59
CA SER A 260 0.46 -11.47 -26.35
C SER A 260 0.46 -10.24 -25.45
N TYR A 261 0.08 -9.08 -25.99
CA TYR A 261 -0.28 -7.90 -25.21
C TYR A 261 -1.72 -7.47 -25.50
N SER A 262 -2.22 -6.54 -24.69
CA SER A 262 -3.46 -5.81 -24.92
C SER A 262 -3.33 -4.37 -24.42
N CYS A 263 -4.04 -3.43 -25.04
CA CYS A 263 -4.07 -2.04 -24.58
C CYS A 263 -5.35 -1.74 -23.80
N SER A 264 -5.19 -1.19 -22.61
CA SER A 264 -6.29 -0.56 -21.86
C SER A 264 -6.33 0.92 -22.21
N CYS A 265 -7.36 1.34 -22.94
CA CYS A 265 -7.48 2.72 -23.41
C CYS A 265 -8.01 3.65 -22.35
N LEU A 266 -7.48 4.87 -22.30
CA LEU A 266 -8.11 5.97 -21.56
C LEU A 266 -9.47 6.29 -22.18
N GLY A 267 -10.40 6.79 -21.35
CA GLY A 267 -11.72 7.20 -21.81
C GLY A 267 -11.61 8.23 -22.94
N GLY A 268 -12.43 8.07 -23.99
CA GLY A 268 -12.37 8.89 -25.21
C GLY A 268 -11.56 8.27 -26.36
N TYR A 269 -10.88 7.14 -26.16
CA TYR A 269 -10.14 6.45 -27.22
C TYR A 269 -10.57 4.99 -27.40
N VAL A 270 -10.45 4.49 -28.62
CA VAL A 270 -10.72 3.10 -29.03
C VAL A 270 -9.68 2.59 -30.04
N GLY A 271 -9.76 1.30 -30.37
CA GLY A 271 -8.83 0.61 -31.26
C GLY A 271 -8.00 -0.41 -30.49
N LEU A 272 -7.25 -1.21 -31.23
CA LEU A 272 -6.38 -2.25 -30.64
C LEU A 272 -5.22 -1.61 -29.85
N HIS A 273 -4.79 -0.42 -30.30
CA HIS A 273 -3.66 0.34 -29.78
C HIS A 273 -4.11 1.70 -29.23
N CYS A 274 -5.41 1.88 -28.95
CA CYS A 274 -6.00 3.15 -28.51
C CYS A 274 -5.70 4.31 -29.48
N GLU A 275 -5.54 3.99 -30.76
CA GLU A 275 -5.10 4.90 -31.81
C GLU A 275 -6.20 5.80 -32.35
N THR A 276 -7.46 5.42 -32.11
CA THR A 276 -8.62 6.11 -32.66
C THR A 276 -9.32 6.91 -31.57
N ASP A 277 -9.44 8.21 -31.82
CA ASP A 277 -10.27 9.11 -31.02
C ASP A 277 -11.76 8.81 -31.22
N ILE A 278 -12.55 8.82 -30.15
CA ILE A 278 -14.01 8.70 -30.25
C ILE A 278 -14.55 10.09 -30.58
N ASP A 279 -15.15 10.24 -31.76
CA ASP A 279 -15.87 11.47 -32.08
C ASP A 279 -17.25 11.47 -31.40
N GLU A 280 -17.37 12.10 -30.23
CA GLU A 280 -18.65 12.17 -29.50
C GLU A 280 -19.70 13.00 -30.23
N CYS A 281 -19.29 13.93 -31.10
CA CYS A 281 -20.17 14.76 -31.91
C CYS A 281 -20.84 13.94 -33.02
N MET A 282 -20.06 13.10 -33.73
CA MET A 282 -20.58 12.22 -34.77
C MET A 282 -21.34 11.01 -34.22
N SER A 283 -20.94 10.50 -33.06
CA SER A 283 -21.63 9.37 -32.41
C SER A 283 -22.88 9.77 -31.62
N GLY A 284 -23.11 11.07 -31.40
CA GLY A 284 -24.28 11.58 -30.68
C GLY A 284 -24.27 11.25 -29.18
N THR A 285 -23.10 10.95 -28.62
CA THR A 285 -22.91 10.65 -27.18
C THR A 285 -22.60 11.89 -26.36
N HIS A 286 -22.39 13.03 -27.01
CA HIS A 286 -22.22 14.33 -26.36
C HIS A 286 -23.47 14.79 -25.61
N ASN A 287 -23.29 15.68 -24.65
CA ASN A 287 -24.38 16.31 -23.88
C ASN A 287 -24.36 17.85 -23.96
N CYS A 288 -23.92 18.38 -25.09
CA CYS A 288 -24.11 19.79 -25.44
C CYS A 288 -25.60 20.19 -25.43
N HIS A 289 -25.86 21.45 -25.08
CA HIS A 289 -27.20 22.03 -25.13
C HIS A 289 -27.75 22.01 -26.57
N GLN A 290 -29.08 21.99 -26.75
CA GLN A 290 -29.70 22.07 -28.08
C GLN A 290 -29.37 23.37 -28.86
N TYR A 291 -28.90 24.40 -28.15
CA TYR A 291 -28.45 25.68 -28.72
C TYR A 291 -26.93 25.84 -28.64
N ALA A 292 -26.21 24.73 -28.63
CA ALA A 292 -24.76 24.68 -28.69
C ALA A 292 -24.30 23.79 -29.84
N THR A 293 -23.13 24.13 -30.37
CA THR A 293 -22.39 23.32 -31.34
C THR A 293 -21.41 22.43 -30.58
N CYS A 294 -21.42 21.13 -30.91
CA CYS A 294 -20.42 20.18 -30.43
C CYS A 294 -19.15 20.29 -31.28
N ILE A 295 -17.99 20.29 -30.64
CA ILE A 295 -16.67 20.32 -31.26
C ILE A 295 -15.87 19.16 -30.70
N ASN A 296 -15.51 18.20 -31.55
CA ASN A 296 -14.71 17.05 -31.14
C ASN A 296 -13.26 17.48 -30.82
N THR A 297 -12.66 16.86 -29.81
CA THR A 297 -11.27 17.10 -29.39
C THR A 297 -10.59 15.76 -29.06
N ALA A 298 -9.26 15.72 -29.06
CA ALA A 298 -8.59 14.46 -28.74
C ALA A 298 -8.93 13.99 -27.30
N GLY A 299 -9.58 12.85 -27.19
CA GLY A 299 -10.02 12.17 -25.98
C GLY A 299 -11.31 12.73 -25.36
N SER A 300 -11.98 13.70 -25.99
CA SER A 300 -13.20 14.32 -25.44
C SER A 300 -13.90 15.24 -26.44
N PHE A 301 -14.89 16.00 -25.98
CA PHE A 301 -15.55 17.02 -26.78
C PHE A 301 -15.78 18.31 -25.97
N GLN A 302 -15.94 19.40 -26.70
CA GLN A 302 -16.31 20.71 -26.16
C GLN A 302 -17.65 21.17 -26.74
N CYS A 303 -18.40 21.91 -25.95
CA CYS A 303 -19.66 22.51 -26.36
C CYS A 303 -19.51 24.03 -26.37
N SER A 304 -19.97 24.68 -27.44
CA SER A 304 -19.96 26.13 -27.54
C SER A 304 -21.36 26.63 -27.86
N CYS A 305 -21.89 27.56 -27.07
CA CYS A 305 -23.20 28.14 -27.34
C CYS A 305 -23.22 28.80 -28.73
N ASN A 306 -24.31 28.61 -29.46
CA ASN A 306 -24.51 29.22 -30.77
C ASN A 306 -24.62 30.74 -30.65
N ALA A 307 -24.48 31.45 -31.77
CA ALA A 307 -24.62 32.90 -31.81
C ALA A 307 -25.93 33.37 -31.16
N ASN A 308 -25.86 34.47 -30.40
CA ASN A 308 -26.94 35.02 -29.58
C ASN A 308 -27.37 34.19 -28.37
N TYR A 309 -26.59 33.18 -27.98
CA TYR A 309 -26.72 32.49 -26.71
C TYR A 309 -25.45 32.63 -25.88
N GLN A 310 -25.56 32.55 -24.57
CA GLN A 310 -24.44 32.58 -23.64
C GLN A 310 -24.53 31.45 -22.62
N GLY A 311 -23.37 31.01 -22.12
CA GLY A 311 -23.24 29.93 -21.14
C GLY A 311 -21.99 29.09 -21.37
N ASP A 312 -22.00 27.86 -20.87
CA ASP A 312 -20.86 26.91 -20.93
C ASP A 312 -20.98 25.89 -22.08
N GLY A 313 -21.96 26.07 -22.97
CA GLY A 313 -22.26 25.13 -24.06
C GLY A 313 -23.10 23.91 -23.64
N ARG A 314 -23.19 23.58 -22.34
CA ARG A 314 -24.08 22.54 -21.80
C ARG A 314 -25.39 23.15 -21.31
N GLN A 315 -25.34 24.40 -20.86
CA GLN A 315 -26.47 25.26 -20.55
C GLN A 315 -26.30 26.56 -21.34
N CYS A 316 -27.23 26.84 -22.26
CA CYS A 316 -27.19 28.05 -23.08
C CYS A 316 -28.48 28.84 -22.89
N THR A 317 -28.34 30.12 -22.55
CA THR A 317 -29.45 31.06 -22.37
C THR A 317 -29.41 32.15 -23.45
N PRO A 318 -30.57 32.67 -23.89
CA PRO A 318 -30.65 33.78 -24.84
C PRO A 318 -29.81 35.00 -24.42
N ASN A 319 -29.13 35.62 -25.38
CA ASN A 319 -28.29 36.81 -25.20
C ASN A 319 -28.27 37.67 -26.47
N PHE A 320 -29.42 37.87 -27.09
CA PHE A 320 -29.58 38.62 -28.33
C PHE A 320 -29.26 40.10 -28.12
N CYS A 321 -29.71 40.66 -26.98
CA CYS A 321 -29.52 42.08 -26.67
C CYS A 321 -28.05 42.47 -26.46
N ALA A 322 -27.26 41.66 -25.72
CA ALA A 322 -25.85 41.99 -25.52
C ALA A 322 -24.99 41.64 -26.74
N SER A 323 -25.36 40.60 -27.49
CA SER A 323 -24.63 40.20 -28.71
C SER A 323 -24.82 41.20 -29.87
N ASN A 324 -25.91 41.96 -29.87
CA ASN A 324 -26.23 42.92 -30.95
C ASN A 324 -26.57 44.31 -30.36
N PRO A 325 -25.55 45.10 -29.96
CA PRO A 325 -25.78 46.48 -29.52
C PRO A 325 -26.47 47.30 -30.61
N GLY A 326 -27.59 47.96 -30.28
CA GLY A 326 -28.39 48.74 -31.24
C GLY A 326 -29.47 47.94 -31.97
N LEU A 327 -29.72 46.69 -31.58
CA LEU A 327 -30.83 45.88 -32.11
C LEU A 327 -32.18 46.60 -31.99
N CYS A 328 -32.40 47.29 -30.87
CA CYS A 328 -33.50 48.24 -30.70
C CYS A 328 -33.00 49.65 -31.02
N GLN A 329 -33.52 50.23 -32.09
CA GLN A 329 -33.15 51.56 -32.58
C GLN A 329 -33.84 52.65 -31.76
N ASN A 330 -33.44 53.91 -31.98
CA ASN A 330 -34.13 55.10 -31.44
C ASN A 330 -34.36 55.07 -29.92
N SER A 331 -33.34 54.60 -29.18
CA SER A 331 -33.36 54.44 -27.72
C SER A 331 -34.40 53.45 -27.19
N GLY A 332 -34.86 52.51 -28.02
CA GLY A 332 -35.69 51.39 -27.59
C GLY A 332 -34.98 50.49 -26.58
N THR A 333 -35.71 49.99 -25.58
CA THR A 333 -35.15 49.06 -24.58
C THR A 333 -35.26 47.62 -25.07
N CYS A 334 -34.14 46.92 -25.14
CA CYS A 334 -34.09 45.51 -25.53
C CYS A 334 -34.29 44.59 -24.32
N ALA A 335 -35.05 43.50 -24.50
CA ALA A 335 -35.14 42.41 -23.54
C ALA A 335 -35.06 41.06 -24.25
N ASP A 336 -34.20 40.16 -23.74
CA ASP A 336 -34.13 38.79 -24.22
C ASP A 336 -35.41 38.02 -23.88
N THR A 337 -35.82 37.14 -24.79
CA THR A 337 -36.95 36.21 -24.62
C THR A 337 -36.45 34.78 -24.79
N SER A 338 -37.27 33.78 -24.42
CA SER A 338 -36.88 32.36 -24.45
C SER A 338 -36.38 31.88 -25.83
N THR A 339 -36.78 32.55 -26.91
CA THR A 339 -36.45 32.16 -28.29
C THR A 339 -35.91 33.33 -29.12
N GLY A 340 -35.55 34.47 -28.51
CA GLY A 340 -35.22 35.68 -29.26
C GLY A 340 -35.08 36.92 -28.39
N TYR A 341 -35.62 38.04 -28.87
CA TYR A 341 -35.64 39.32 -28.17
C TYR A 341 -36.96 40.05 -28.41
N ARG A 342 -37.20 41.10 -27.64
CA ARG A 342 -38.27 42.08 -27.89
C ARG A 342 -37.75 43.49 -27.63
N CYS A 343 -38.18 44.45 -28.44
CA CYS A 343 -37.92 45.86 -28.20
C CYS A 343 -39.14 46.54 -27.59
N SER A 344 -38.91 47.35 -26.55
CA SER A 344 -39.90 48.27 -26.01
C SER A 344 -39.56 49.68 -26.51
N CYS A 345 -40.37 50.19 -27.42
CA CYS A 345 -40.09 51.44 -28.11
C CYS A 345 -40.45 52.66 -27.26
N THR A 346 -39.67 53.73 -27.45
CA THR A 346 -40.03 55.06 -26.96
C THR A 346 -41.25 55.58 -27.73
N VAL A 347 -41.95 56.55 -27.17
CA VAL A 347 -43.32 56.89 -27.60
C VAL A 347 -43.46 57.41 -29.04
N TRP A 348 -42.34 57.85 -29.61
CA TRP A 348 -42.26 58.35 -30.99
C TRP A 348 -41.90 57.28 -32.01
N TYR A 349 -41.78 56.01 -31.61
CA TYR A 349 -41.31 54.95 -32.51
C TYR A 349 -42.13 53.67 -32.38
N THR A 350 -42.29 52.99 -33.51
CA THR A 350 -42.96 51.69 -33.65
C THR A 350 -42.12 50.78 -34.56
N GLY A 351 -42.62 49.56 -34.80
CA GLY A 351 -41.88 48.51 -35.48
C GLY A 351 -41.27 47.51 -34.49
N ASN A 352 -40.76 46.40 -35.00
CA ASN A 352 -40.22 45.33 -34.16
C ASN A 352 -38.92 45.75 -33.46
N ASN A 353 -38.17 46.66 -34.09
CA ASN A 353 -36.89 47.17 -33.65
C ASN A 353 -36.93 48.68 -33.37
N CYS A 354 -38.13 49.26 -33.25
CA CYS A 354 -38.33 50.71 -33.06
C CYS A 354 -37.76 51.56 -34.20
N GLU A 355 -37.71 51.00 -35.40
CA GLU A 355 -37.13 51.58 -36.61
C GLU A 355 -38.06 52.60 -37.30
N THR A 356 -39.37 52.51 -37.03
CA THR A 356 -40.37 53.33 -37.71
C THR A 356 -40.76 54.50 -36.81
N VAL A 357 -40.74 55.73 -37.35
CA VAL A 357 -41.27 56.90 -36.64
C VAL A 357 -42.80 56.79 -36.53
N HIS A 358 -43.30 56.88 -35.31
CA HIS A 358 -44.71 57.04 -34.97
C HIS A 358 -45.04 58.54 -34.86
N GLN A 359 -46.33 58.92 -35.05
CA GLN A 359 -46.80 60.32 -35.17
C GLN A 359 -45.99 61.34 -34.36
N ASP A 360 -45.65 62.48 -34.98
CA ASP A 360 -44.84 63.55 -34.35
C ASP A 360 -45.53 64.27 -33.18
N HIS A 361 -46.77 63.87 -32.84
CA HIS A 361 -47.57 64.46 -31.77
C HIS A 361 -48.18 63.38 -30.86
N GLN A 362 -48.16 63.63 -29.56
CA GLN A 362 -48.79 62.77 -28.55
C GLN A 362 -49.67 63.60 -27.63
N LEU A 363 -50.89 63.15 -27.39
CA LEU A 363 -51.78 63.75 -26.40
C LEU A 363 -51.54 63.15 -25.02
N THR A 364 -51.46 64.01 -24.00
CA THR A 364 -51.50 63.54 -22.62
C THR A 364 -52.90 63.04 -22.29
N THR A 365 -52.99 61.93 -21.55
CA THR A 365 -54.26 61.45 -21.00
C THR A 365 -54.62 62.15 -19.71
N THR A 366 -53.60 62.55 -18.94
CA THR A 366 -53.71 63.24 -17.66
C THR A 366 -53.78 64.75 -17.89
N VAL A 367 -54.66 65.41 -17.13
CA VAL A 367 -54.75 66.88 -17.07
C VAL A 367 -53.73 67.42 -16.06
N MET A 368 -53.00 68.46 -16.44
CA MET A 368 -51.89 69.02 -15.68
C MET A 368 -51.80 70.53 -15.91
N THR A 369 -51.09 71.24 -15.04
CA THR A 369 -50.71 72.65 -15.28
C THR A 369 -49.83 72.77 -16.54
N TRP A 370 -49.71 73.97 -17.09
CA TRP A 370 -48.87 74.20 -18.27
C TRP A 370 -47.41 73.78 -18.02
N ALA A 371 -46.84 74.16 -16.87
CA ALA A 371 -45.45 73.83 -16.51
C ALA A 371 -45.23 72.32 -16.27
N GLN A 372 -46.19 71.63 -15.64
CA GLN A 372 -46.14 70.18 -15.46
C GLN A 372 -46.28 69.45 -16.80
N SER A 373 -47.16 69.93 -17.68
CA SER A 373 -47.32 69.39 -19.03
C SER A 373 -46.04 69.52 -19.85
N ARG A 374 -45.38 70.69 -19.78
CA ARG A 374 -44.07 70.91 -20.39
C ARG A 374 -43.02 69.92 -19.89
N SER A 375 -42.93 69.78 -18.57
CA SER A 375 -42.01 68.84 -17.93
C SER A 375 -42.27 67.40 -18.36
N TYR A 376 -43.55 67.02 -18.49
CA TYR A 376 -43.94 65.71 -19.01
C TYR A 376 -43.52 65.53 -20.48
N CYS A 377 -43.83 66.47 -21.37
CA CYS A 377 -43.45 66.38 -22.78
C CYS A 377 -41.92 66.30 -22.96
N GLN A 378 -41.16 67.04 -22.14
CA GLN A 378 -39.69 66.96 -22.09
C GLN A 378 -39.20 65.59 -21.60
N SER A 379 -39.88 64.98 -20.62
CA SER A 379 -39.51 63.65 -20.12
C SER A 379 -39.65 62.53 -21.15
N ILE A 380 -40.51 62.72 -22.16
CA ILE A 380 -40.70 61.76 -23.26
C ILE A 380 -39.87 62.11 -24.51
N GLY A 381 -38.98 63.10 -24.44
CA GLY A 381 -38.11 63.49 -25.57
C GLY A 381 -38.76 64.41 -26.61
N GLY A 382 -39.77 65.18 -26.22
CA GLY A 382 -40.35 66.26 -27.00
C GLY A 382 -40.43 67.57 -26.19
N ASP A 383 -41.32 68.47 -26.58
CA ASP A 383 -41.77 69.60 -25.73
C ASP A 383 -43.26 69.83 -26.00
N LEU A 384 -43.89 70.81 -25.35
CA LEU A 384 -45.24 71.23 -25.73
C LEU A 384 -45.26 71.66 -27.19
N ALA A 385 -46.34 71.35 -27.91
CA ALA A 385 -46.42 71.56 -29.35
C ALA A 385 -46.19 73.01 -29.76
N THR A 386 -45.25 73.22 -30.68
CA THR A 386 -44.81 74.53 -31.17
C THR A 386 -44.88 74.62 -32.67
N TRP A 387 -44.19 73.73 -33.39
CA TRP A 387 -44.05 73.78 -34.84
C TRP A 387 -45.39 73.50 -35.50
N GLY A 388 -46.06 72.43 -35.07
CA GLY A 388 -47.41 72.08 -35.49
C GLY A 388 -48.46 73.15 -35.16
N MET A 389 -48.15 74.10 -34.28
CA MET A 389 -49.05 75.19 -33.88
C MET A 389 -48.79 76.51 -34.63
N ARG A 390 -47.65 76.66 -35.32
CA ARG A 390 -47.30 77.86 -36.11
C ARG A 390 -47.95 77.87 -37.49
N ASP A 391 -48.01 76.71 -38.12
CA ASP A 391 -48.59 76.55 -39.45
C ASP A 391 -50.06 76.15 -39.32
N SER A 392 -50.95 76.96 -39.88
CA SER A 392 -52.40 76.74 -39.76
C SER A 392 -52.85 75.43 -40.41
N SER A 393 -52.16 74.97 -41.47
CA SER A 393 -52.49 73.70 -42.14
C SER A 393 -52.14 72.48 -41.28
N THR A 394 -50.98 72.53 -40.62
CA THR A 394 -50.47 71.50 -39.70
C THR A 394 -51.31 71.48 -38.43
N ARG A 395 -51.61 72.64 -37.85
CA ARG A 395 -52.51 72.76 -36.69
C ARG A 395 -53.87 72.14 -36.97
N ASN A 396 -54.48 72.49 -38.11
CA ASN A 396 -55.76 71.92 -38.53
C ASN A 396 -55.70 70.42 -38.84
N SER A 397 -54.53 69.89 -39.20
CA SER A 397 -54.32 68.45 -39.33
C SER A 397 -54.31 67.75 -37.97
N ILE A 398 -53.59 68.30 -36.98
CA ILE A 398 -53.54 67.78 -35.61
C ILE A 398 -54.94 67.81 -34.97
N ILE A 399 -55.64 68.93 -35.12
CA ILE A 399 -57.02 69.09 -34.62
C ILE A 399 -57.94 68.00 -35.20
N ARG A 400 -57.90 67.78 -36.51
CA ARG A 400 -58.80 66.81 -37.18
C ARG A 400 -58.44 65.35 -36.92
N ASN A 401 -57.15 65.03 -36.84
CA ASN A 401 -56.67 63.65 -36.85
C ASN A 401 -56.31 63.12 -35.46
N SER A 402 -56.00 64.00 -34.50
CA SER A 402 -55.49 63.61 -33.19
C SER A 402 -56.42 64.01 -32.04
N LEU A 403 -57.06 65.18 -32.10
CA LEU A 403 -57.92 65.66 -31.01
C LEU A 403 -59.30 65.00 -31.05
N ARG A 404 -59.80 64.60 -29.88
CA ARG A 404 -61.14 64.01 -29.73
C ARG A 404 -62.15 65.08 -29.31
N PRO A 405 -63.30 65.20 -30.00
CA PRO A 405 -64.34 66.13 -29.58
C PRO A 405 -65.02 65.64 -28.29
N GLY A 406 -65.14 66.52 -27.29
CA GLY A 406 -66.01 66.37 -26.12
C GLY A 406 -66.31 67.72 -25.46
N PRO A 407 -67.23 67.79 -24.49
CA PRO A 407 -67.37 68.99 -23.65
C PRO A 407 -66.09 69.18 -22.79
N ASP A 408 -65.66 70.42 -22.60
CA ASP A 408 -64.54 70.82 -21.73
C ASP A 408 -63.15 70.22 -22.06
N VAL A 409 -62.90 69.82 -23.31
CA VAL A 409 -61.59 69.26 -23.70
C VAL A 409 -60.68 70.34 -24.27
N HIS A 410 -59.86 70.92 -23.40
CA HIS A 410 -58.82 71.88 -23.80
C HIS A 410 -57.45 71.21 -23.82
N TYR A 411 -56.56 71.74 -24.66
CA TYR A 411 -55.19 71.25 -24.76
C TYR A 411 -54.17 72.37 -24.64
N TRP A 412 -53.24 72.23 -23.69
CA TRP A 412 -52.06 73.08 -23.62
C TRP A 412 -51.20 72.94 -24.87
N ILE A 413 -50.74 74.08 -25.37
CA ILE A 413 -49.75 74.20 -26.43
C ILE A 413 -48.54 74.96 -25.91
N GLY A 414 -47.42 74.84 -26.63
CA GLY A 414 -46.15 75.41 -26.21
C GLY A 414 -46.03 76.90 -26.53
N LEU A 415 -47.05 77.71 -26.21
CA LEU A 415 -47.11 79.15 -26.44
C LEU A 415 -47.51 79.85 -25.14
N SER A 416 -46.72 80.84 -24.72
CA SER A 416 -46.91 81.58 -23.45
C SER A 416 -46.31 82.97 -23.54
N ASP A 417 -46.72 83.89 -22.68
CA ASP A 417 -46.08 85.19 -22.48
C ASP A 417 -45.62 85.44 -21.03
N ILE A 418 -45.52 84.36 -20.23
CA ILE A 418 -44.91 84.32 -18.87
C ILE A 418 -43.65 85.19 -18.72
N ASP A 419 -42.78 85.23 -19.74
CA ASP A 419 -41.53 85.99 -19.68
C ASP A 419 -41.75 87.51 -19.71
N ARG A 420 -42.78 87.96 -20.44
CA ARG A 420 -43.09 89.36 -20.71
C ARG A 420 -44.50 89.48 -21.27
N GLU A 421 -45.39 90.02 -20.45
CA GLU A 421 -46.76 90.40 -20.78
C GLU A 421 -46.93 90.96 -22.21
N GLY A 422 -47.84 90.37 -22.97
CA GLY A 422 -48.16 90.73 -24.35
C GLY A 422 -47.12 90.30 -25.39
N VAL A 423 -46.06 89.59 -24.99
CA VAL A 423 -45.02 89.06 -25.89
C VAL A 423 -45.04 87.54 -25.89
N TRP A 424 -45.98 87.00 -26.65
CA TRP A 424 -46.16 85.56 -26.85
C TRP A 424 -44.97 84.91 -27.55
N LYS A 425 -44.37 83.92 -26.88
CA LYS A 425 -43.29 83.09 -27.39
C LYS A 425 -43.64 81.63 -27.30
N TYR A 426 -43.16 80.88 -28.28
CA TYR A 426 -43.20 79.44 -28.20
C TYR A 426 -42.10 78.91 -27.27
N VAL A 427 -42.24 77.67 -26.77
CA VAL A 427 -41.26 77.05 -25.85
C VAL A 427 -39.87 76.85 -26.47
N ASP A 428 -39.73 76.91 -27.79
CA ASP A 428 -38.44 76.95 -28.52
C ASP A 428 -37.83 78.37 -28.62
N GLY A 429 -38.49 79.39 -28.05
CA GLY A 429 -38.03 80.77 -27.98
C GLY A 429 -38.44 81.67 -29.16
N VAL A 430 -39.06 81.13 -30.20
CA VAL A 430 -39.50 81.95 -31.35
C VAL A 430 -40.72 82.78 -30.95
N LYS A 431 -40.64 84.09 -31.23
CA LYS A 431 -41.75 85.02 -30.99
C LYS A 431 -42.85 84.78 -32.01
N ARG A 432 -44.11 84.87 -31.58
CA ARG A 432 -45.26 84.90 -32.47
C ARG A 432 -45.29 86.24 -33.24
N THR A 433 -45.32 86.20 -34.57
CA THR A 433 -45.20 87.40 -35.43
C THR A 433 -46.49 87.85 -36.12
N ASN A 434 -47.56 87.06 -36.10
CA ASN A 434 -48.80 87.36 -36.82
C ASN A 434 -49.97 87.72 -35.90
N ALA A 435 -50.73 88.74 -36.29
CA ALA A 435 -51.84 89.33 -35.57
C ALA A 435 -53.19 88.61 -35.86
N ASN A 436 -53.95 88.34 -34.79
CA ASN A 436 -55.42 88.27 -34.69
C ASN A 436 -56.28 87.21 -35.42
N THR A 437 -55.77 86.12 -36.02
CA THR A 437 -56.69 85.10 -36.61
C THR A 437 -56.67 83.71 -35.96
N ASP A 438 -55.71 83.43 -35.09
CA ASP A 438 -55.57 82.10 -34.48
C ASP A 438 -56.13 82.04 -33.06
N PHE A 439 -56.17 83.18 -32.37
CA PHE A 439 -56.87 83.32 -31.11
C PHE A 439 -58.37 83.52 -31.36
N ALA A 440 -59.20 83.15 -30.39
CA ALA A 440 -60.64 83.36 -30.46
C ALA A 440 -60.96 84.87 -30.54
N ASP A 441 -62.16 85.21 -31.03
CA ASP A 441 -62.57 86.60 -31.15
C ASP A 441 -62.59 87.27 -29.77
N GLY A 442 -61.75 88.28 -29.58
CA GLY A 442 -61.58 88.97 -28.30
C GLY A 442 -60.30 88.61 -27.56
N GLU A 443 -59.63 87.51 -27.96
CA GLU A 443 -58.41 87.01 -27.32
C GLU A 443 -57.12 87.41 -28.10
N PRO A 444 -55.98 87.58 -27.41
CA PRO A 444 -55.83 87.55 -25.96
C PRO A 444 -56.44 88.79 -25.30
N ASN A 445 -57.33 88.60 -24.33
CA ASN A 445 -58.14 89.66 -23.72
C ASN A 445 -57.48 90.29 -22.48
N ASP A 446 -56.37 89.71 -22.00
CA ASP A 446 -55.67 90.21 -20.84
C ASP A 446 -54.74 91.40 -21.18
N SER A 447 -55.11 92.58 -20.68
CA SER A 447 -54.29 93.80 -20.74
C SER A 447 -53.78 94.22 -19.35
N LYS A 448 -53.91 93.35 -18.34
CA LYS A 448 -53.61 93.62 -16.91
C LYS A 448 -52.89 92.49 -16.14
N GLY A 449 -52.59 91.36 -16.78
CA GLY A 449 -51.76 90.24 -16.31
C GLY A 449 -52.52 89.14 -15.54
N GLY A 450 -52.12 87.87 -15.77
CA GLY A 450 -52.62 86.69 -15.07
C GLY A 450 -52.93 85.47 -15.95
N GLN A 451 -53.19 85.64 -17.25
CA GLN A 451 -53.47 84.55 -18.21
C GLN A 451 -52.29 84.31 -19.17
N ASP A 452 -51.21 83.76 -18.65
CA ASP A 452 -49.93 83.79 -19.39
C ASP A 452 -49.69 82.58 -20.33
N CYS A 453 -50.64 81.65 -20.44
CA CYS A 453 -50.47 80.37 -21.14
C CYS A 453 -51.55 80.11 -22.19
N ALA A 454 -51.15 79.71 -23.40
CA ALA A 454 -52.10 79.43 -24.46
C ALA A 454 -52.59 77.98 -24.44
N ARG A 455 -53.90 77.80 -24.62
CA ARG A 455 -54.56 76.52 -24.87
C ARG A 455 -55.28 76.53 -26.21
N LEU A 456 -55.61 75.37 -26.75
CA LEU A 456 -56.62 75.22 -27.79
C LEU A 456 -57.99 75.01 -27.13
N TRP A 457 -58.92 75.92 -27.39
CA TRP A 457 -60.27 75.90 -26.86
C TRP A 457 -61.23 75.26 -27.86
N GLN A 458 -61.68 74.04 -27.56
CA GLN A 458 -62.51 73.27 -28.49
C GLN A 458 -63.84 73.97 -28.87
N GLU A 459 -64.48 74.67 -27.92
CA GLU A 459 -65.82 75.24 -28.14
C GLU A 459 -65.82 76.36 -29.20
N GLU A 460 -64.68 77.03 -29.37
CA GLU A 460 -64.41 78.01 -30.43
C GLU A 460 -63.61 77.38 -31.58
N ASN A 461 -64.01 76.18 -32.03
CA ASN A 461 -63.35 75.45 -33.14
C ASN A 461 -61.83 75.24 -32.94
N TYR A 462 -61.36 75.03 -31.72
CA TYR A 462 -59.94 74.91 -31.37
C TYR A 462 -59.13 76.17 -31.71
N GLN A 463 -59.73 77.35 -31.62
CA GLN A 463 -59.00 78.60 -31.57
C GLN A 463 -58.15 78.68 -30.30
N MET A 464 -57.06 79.45 -30.37
CA MET A 464 -56.19 79.69 -29.23
C MET A 464 -56.89 80.62 -28.23
N ASP A 465 -56.63 80.38 -26.96
CA ASP A 465 -57.19 81.12 -25.84
C ASP A 465 -56.08 81.27 -24.80
N ASP A 466 -55.92 82.46 -24.25
CA ASP A 466 -55.02 82.75 -23.13
C ASP A 466 -55.71 82.38 -21.82
N GLU A 467 -54.97 81.70 -20.96
CA GLU A 467 -55.54 81.11 -19.76
C GLU A 467 -54.52 81.08 -18.62
N ASP A 468 -55.03 81.03 -17.39
CA ASP A 468 -54.20 80.86 -16.20
C ASP A 468 -53.41 79.54 -16.29
N CYS A 469 -52.08 79.66 -16.31
CA CYS A 469 -51.13 78.56 -16.39
C CYS A 469 -51.33 77.48 -15.30
N GLY A 470 -51.99 77.82 -14.18
CA GLY A 470 -52.35 76.95 -13.08
C GLY A 470 -53.56 76.03 -13.34
N GLN A 471 -54.30 76.23 -14.44
CA GLN A 471 -55.40 75.35 -14.81
C GLN A 471 -54.92 73.97 -15.27
N ASN A 472 -55.79 72.96 -15.13
CA ASN A 472 -55.45 71.58 -15.49
C ASN A 472 -56.10 71.17 -16.80
N TYR A 473 -55.29 71.06 -17.85
CA TYR A 473 -55.72 70.58 -19.16
C TYR A 473 -54.82 69.46 -19.66
N ARG A 474 -55.31 68.72 -20.67
CA ARG A 474 -54.44 67.83 -21.43
C ARG A 474 -53.43 68.67 -22.20
N ALA A 475 -52.39 68.06 -22.73
CA ALA A 475 -51.40 68.76 -23.51
C ALA A 475 -51.12 68.02 -24.81
N ILE A 476 -50.72 68.78 -25.82
CA ILE A 476 -50.17 68.23 -27.07
C ILE A 476 -48.66 68.30 -26.92
N CYS A 477 -48.02 67.15 -26.78
CA CYS A 477 -46.57 67.03 -26.88
C CYS A 477 -46.21 66.86 -28.35
N GLU A 478 -45.14 67.52 -28.78
CA GLU A 478 -44.56 67.40 -30.11
C GLU A 478 -43.11 66.96 -29.99
N ARG A 479 -42.69 66.04 -30.86
CA ARG A 479 -41.30 65.60 -30.90
C ARG A 479 -40.43 66.79 -31.32
N THR A 480 -39.39 67.06 -30.56
CA THR A 480 -38.35 68.02 -30.95
C THR A 480 -37.57 67.44 -32.14
N LEU A 481 -37.81 67.99 -33.33
CA LEU A 481 -37.00 67.73 -34.51
C LEU A 481 -35.68 68.51 -34.32
N ASN A 482 -34.60 67.80 -34.00
CA ASN A 482 -33.24 68.35 -34.05
C ASN A 482 -32.76 68.47 -35.49
#